data_AF-A0A7K5L982-F1
#
_entry.id   AF-A0A7K5L982-F1
#
_cell.length_a   1.000
_cell.length_b   1.000
_cell.length_c   1.000
_cell.angle_alpha   90.00
_cell.angle_beta   90.00
_cell.angle_gamma   90.00
#
_symmetry.space_group_name_H-M   'P 1'
#
loop_
_entity.id
_entity.type
_entity.pdbx_description
1 polymer ?
#
loop_
_entity_poly.entity_id
_entity_poly.type
_entity_poly.pdbx_seq_one_letter_code
_entity_poly.pdbx_strand_id
1 'polypeptide(L)'
;VVPQAKHTKVRMGDNVTLSCALTKPMDVLQVTWQKDSEELHDNIATYSKRNGLKIHKPYEDRMNFTSLELNKTSITFWDTRMDDSGCYKCIFNTYPLGAFSGDTCLSVFGVNASVHYNISEGHLIVICNADGIPEPTITWNNLFDSTPTQKTVKHKNGIVSITSELEIYNIQSISAQDLTCSVNNTSEKIELPVKIKGEEGSSLLLLVIIVVILVVIIVLILIMVFWKKIIRRRR
;
A
#
# COMPACT_ATOMS: atom_id res chain seq x y z
N VAL A 1 26.38 25.03 5.94
CA VAL A 1 25.31 24.79 4.94
C VAL A 1 23.98 25.07 5.62
N VAL A 2 23.00 25.60 4.91
CA VAL A 2 21.66 25.85 5.47
C VAL A 2 20.63 24.98 4.73
N PRO A 3 19.95 24.07 5.43
CA PRO A 3 18.81 23.35 4.86
C PRO A 3 17.62 24.30 4.68
N GLN A 4 16.77 24.04 3.70
CA GLN A 4 15.54 24.81 3.50
C GLN A 4 14.57 24.68 4.67
N ALA A 5 14.51 23.49 5.27
CA ALA A 5 13.75 23.20 6.47
C ALA A 5 14.57 22.31 7.39
N LYS A 6 14.55 22.58 8.70
CA LYS A 6 15.18 21.73 9.71
C LYS A 6 14.44 20.39 9.86
N HIS A 7 13.12 20.42 9.73
CA HIS A 7 12.25 19.26 9.84
C HIS A 7 11.08 19.40 8.87
N THR A 8 10.80 18.34 8.11
CA THR A 8 9.71 18.27 7.13
C THR A 8 8.80 17.11 7.50
N LYS A 9 7.49 17.34 7.46
CA LYS A 9 6.48 16.29 7.60
C LYS A 9 5.78 16.09 6.26
N VAL A 10 5.56 14.84 5.88
CA VAL A 10 4.87 14.49 4.62
C VAL A 10 3.96 13.29 4.85
N ARG A 11 2.83 13.25 4.14
CA ARG A 11 1.94 12.10 4.16
C ARG A 11 2.54 10.97 3.30
N MET A 12 2.40 9.73 3.75
CA MET A 12 2.77 8.54 2.97
C MET A 12 2.12 8.58 1.58
N GLY A 13 2.90 8.25 0.56
CA GLY A 13 2.49 8.30 -0.85
C GLY A 13 2.67 9.67 -1.53
N ASP A 14 2.81 10.75 -0.77
CA ASP A 14 3.10 12.07 -1.35
C ASP A 14 4.59 12.20 -1.69
N ASN A 15 4.91 13.12 -2.60
CA ASN A 15 6.29 13.48 -2.94
C ASN A 15 6.82 14.54 -1.98
N VAL A 16 8.12 14.46 -1.63
CA VAL A 16 8.78 15.46 -0.78
C VAL A 16 10.14 15.83 -1.31
N THR A 17 10.53 17.10 -1.20
CA THR A 17 11.85 17.58 -1.58
C THR A 17 12.61 18.09 -0.38
N LEU A 18 13.82 17.57 -0.16
CA LEU A 18 14.78 18.08 0.81
C LEU A 18 15.82 18.90 0.08
N SER A 19 16.11 20.10 0.58
CA SER A 19 17.03 21.04 -0.06
C SER A 19 18.04 21.61 0.90
N CYS A 20 19.26 21.82 0.43
CA CYS A 20 20.33 22.50 1.13
C CYS A 20 21.04 23.50 0.24
N ALA A 21 21.45 24.63 0.83
CA ALA A 21 22.22 25.66 0.15
C ALA A 21 23.50 26.00 0.91
N LEU A 22 24.57 26.23 0.16
CA LEU A 22 25.82 26.77 0.68
C LEU A 22 25.68 28.30 0.74
N THR A 23 25.91 28.88 1.91
CA THR A 23 25.69 30.32 2.14
C THR A 23 26.79 31.21 1.57
N LYS A 24 27.97 30.65 1.29
CA LYS A 24 29.09 31.34 0.67
C LYS A 24 29.46 30.60 -0.61
N PRO A 25 29.70 31.30 -1.73
CA PRO A 25 30.20 30.65 -2.94
C PRO A 25 31.57 30.04 -2.65
N MET A 26 31.74 28.76 -2.99
CA MET A 26 32.98 27.99 -2.83
C MET A 26 33.18 27.11 -4.06
N ASP A 27 34.40 26.62 -4.25
CA ASP A 27 34.68 25.62 -5.29
C ASP A 27 34.23 24.23 -4.80
N VAL A 28 32.98 23.88 -5.12
CA VAL A 28 32.37 22.60 -4.74
C VAL A 28 32.71 21.54 -5.78
N LEU A 29 33.42 20.50 -5.35
CA LEU A 29 33.83 19.38 -6.19
C LEU A 29 32.74 18.31 -6.29
N GLN A 30 32.03 18.05 -5.20
CA GLN A 30 31.00 17.03 -5.12
C GLN A 30 29.99 17.33 -4.00
N VAL A 31 28.72 17.04 -4.26
CA VAL A 31 27.67 16.98 -3.25
C VAL A 31 27.36 15.54 -2.91
N THR A 32 27.21 15.23 -1.62
CA THR A 32 26.82 13.92 -1.11
C THR A 32 25.62 14.07 -0.18
N TRP A 33 24.59 13.25 -0.37
CA TRP A 33 23.50 13.07 0.58
C TRP A 33 23.70 11.77 1.34
N GLN A 34 23.53 11.83 2.66
CA GLN A 34 23.56 10.69 3.57
C GLN A 34 22.25 10.62 4.33
N LYS A 35 21.86 9.40 4.71
CA LYS A 35 20.81 9.17 5.70
C LYS A 35 21.47 8.67 6.98
N ASP A 36 21.14 9.28 8.11
CA ASP A 36 21.57 8.79 9.41
C ASP A 36 20.88 7.44 9.69
N SER A 37 21.68 6.42 9.99
CA SER A 37 21.24 5.08 10.37
C SER A 37 22.07 4.61 11.57
N GLU A 38 21.53 3.71 12.39
CA GLU A 38 22.16 3.23 13.63
C GLU A 38 23.49 2.47 13.37
N GLU A 39 23.72 1.95 12.16
CA GLU A 39 24.86 1.08 11.87
C GLU A 39 25.82 1.59 10.77
N LEU A 40 25.39 2.50 9.87
CA LEU A 40 26.25 3.03 8.80
C LEU A 40 25.74 4.38 8.27
N HIS A 41 26.63 5.37 8.08
CA HIS A 41 26.31 6.60 7.34
C HIS A 41 26.27 6.28 5.85
N ASP A 42 25.12 5.81 5.36
CA ASP A 42 24.96 5.41 3.98
C ASP A 42 24.80 6.62 3.07
N ASN A 43 25.72 6.74 2.11
CA ASN A 43 25.56 7.66 1.00
C ASN A 43 24.36 7.20 0.16
N ILE A 44 23.31 8.01 0.12
CA ILE A 44 22.09 7.71 -0.65
C ILE A 44 22.13 8.32 -2.04
N ALA A 45 22.88 9.43 -2.20
CA ALA A 45 23.03 10.10 -3.49
C ALA A 45 24.33 10.92 -3.55
N THR A 46 24.96 10.97 -4.71
CA THR A 46 26.12 11.82 -4.97
C THR A 46 25.98 12.54 -6.31
N TYR A 47 26.57 13.72 -6.41
CA TYR A 47 26.65 14.47 -7.66
C TYR A 47 27.98 15.21 -7.76
N SER A 48 28.66 15.06 -8.90
CA SER A 48 29.83 15.87 -9.26
C SER A 48 29.80 16.18 -10.75
N LYS A 49 30.41 17.30 -11.16
CA LYS A 49 30.53 17.65 -12.59
C LYS A 49 31.26 16.58 -13.42
N ARG A 50 32.22 15.86 -12.79
CA ARG A 50 33.05 14.86 -13.46
C ARG A 50 32.36 13.51 -13.61
N ASN A 51 31.68 13.04 -12.57
CA ASN A 51 31.12 11.69 -12.52
C ASN A 51 29.60 11.66 -12.74
N GLY A 52 28.96 12.82 -12.85
CA GLY A 52 27.50 12.93 -12.94
C GLY A 52 26.81 12.68 -11.60
N LEU A 53 25.50 12.41 -11.67
CA LEU A 53 24.71 12.01 -10.50
C LEU A 53 24.72 10.49 -10.34
N LYS A 54 24.71 10.02 -9.10
CA LYS A 54 24.54 8.61 -8.73
C LYS A 54 23.61 8.50 -7.54
N ILE A 55 22.51 7.78 -7.71
CA ILE A 55 21.63 7.35 -6.62
C ILE A 55 22.04 5.95 -6.19
N HIS A 56 22.03 5.68 -4.90
CA HIS A 56 22.37 4.37 -4.31
C HIS A 56 21.11 3.59 -3.95
N LYS A 57 21.20 2.26 -3.95
CA LYS A 57 20.12 1.40 -3.49
C LYS A 57 19.82 1.65 -2.00
N PRO A 58 18.55 1.55 -1.57
CA PRO A 58 17.37 1.13 -2.33
C PRO A 58 16.61 2.31 -3.01
N TYR A 59 17.23 3.47 -3.18
CA TYR A 59 16.53 4.69 -3.64
C TYR A 59 16.55 4.92 -5.15
N GLU A 60 17.26 4.09 -5.93
CA GLU A 60 17.52 4.28 -7.37
C GLU A 60 16.26 4.57 -8.20
N ASP A 61 15.12 3.94 -7.86
CA ASP A 61 13.85 4.08 -8.60
C ASP A 61 12.83 5.02 -7.94
N ARG A 62 13.13 5.56 -6.75
CA ARG A 62 12.17 6.33 -5.94
C ARG A 62 12.66 7.71 -5.51
N MET A 63 13.86 8.10 -5.92
CA MET A 63 14.44 9.38 -5.56
C MET A 63 15.35 9.91 -6.66
N ASN A 64 15.37 11.23 -6.86
CA ASN A 64 16.35 11.87 -7.75
C ASN A 64 16.71 13.29 -7.31
N PHE A 65 17.78 13.84 -7.88
CA PHE A 65 18.11 15.25 -7.73
C PHE A 65 17.15 16.13 -8.54
N THR A 66 16.65 17.19 -7.92
CA THR A 66 15.83 18.22 -8.56
C THR A 66 16.57 19.55 -8.73
N SER A 67 17.70 19.73 -8.04
CA SER A 67 18.63 20.83 -8.27
C SER A 67 20.06 20.30 -8.28
N LEU A 68 20.73 20.46 -9.41
CA LEU A 68 22.13 20.07 -9.66
C LEU A 68 23.08 21.27 -9.60
N GLU A 69 22.66 22.37 -8.98
CA GLU A 69 23.53 23.52 -8.74
C GLU A 69 24.54 23.18 -7.65
N LEU A 70 25.82 23.46 -7.89
CA LEU A 70 26.88 23.20 -6.91
C LEU A 70 26.69 23.94 -5.59
N ASN A 71 25.97 25.07 -5.60
CA ASN A 71 25.69 25.89 -4.42
C ASN A 71 24.34 25.56 -3.76
N LYS A 72 23.49 24.78 -4.44
CA LYS A 72 22.16 24.40 -3.99
C LYS A 72 21.80 23.01 -4.49
N THR A 73 21.69 22.07 -3.56
CA THR A 73 21.30 20.69 -3.86
C THR A 73 19.91 20.40 -3.33
N SER A 74 19.13 19.69 -4.12
CA SER A 74 17.80 19.22 -3.73
C SER A 74 17.62 17.79 -4.19
N ILE A 75 17.11 16.93 -3.29
CA ILE A 75 16.67 15.56 -3.60
C ILE A 75 15.18 15.46 -3.36
N THR A 76 14.49 14.75 -4.24
CA THR A 76 13.05 14.53 -4.16
C THR A 76 12.79 13.04 -4.06
N PHE A 77 12.04 12.65 -3.02
CA PHE A 77 11.48 11.31 -2.87
C PHE A 77 10.10 11.30 -3.53
N TRP A 78 9.83 10.25 -4.31
CA TRP A 78 8.52 9.99 -4.88
C TRP A 78 7.84 8.84 -4.15
N ASP A 79 6.53 8.95 -3.93
CA ASP A 79 5.75 7.91 -3.23
C ASP A 79 6.40 7.52 -1.89
N THR A 80 6.43 8.50 -0.97
CA THR A 80 7.15 8.37 0.31
C THR A 80 6.61 7.24 1.17
N ARG A 81 7.52 6.51 1.81
CA ARG A 81 7.22 5.37 2.69
C ARG A 81 7.58 5.71 4.13
N MET A 82 6.98 5.01 5.09
CA MET A 82 7.28 5.21 6.51
C MET A 82 8.78 5.06 6.83
N ASP A 83 9.45 4.10 6.18
CA ASP A 83 10.90 3.87 6.31
C ASP A 83 11.76 5.00 5.73
N ASP A 84 11.21 5.89 4.90
CA ASP A 84 11.93 7.08 4.43
C ASP A 84 12.05 8.14 5.55
N SER A 85 11.36 7.97 6.68
CA SER A 85 11.57 8.81 7.87
C SER A 85 13.01 8.68 8.40
N GLY A 86 13.56 9.78 8.88
CA GLY A 86 14.92 9.83 9.40
C GLY A 86 15.56 11.20 9.23
N CYS A 87 16.77 11.35 9.74
CA CYS A 87 17.58 12.54 9.50
C CYS A 87 18.55 12.31 8.35
N TYR A 88 18.74 13.37 7.57
CA TYR A 88 19.49 13.39 6.33
C TYR A 88 20.53 14.49 6.41
N LYS A 89 21.71 14.19 5.88
CA LYS A 89 22.86 15.10 5.85
C LYS A 89 23.23 15.41 4.41
N CYS A 90 23.23 16.69 4.07
CA CYS A 90 23.71 17.18 2.79
C CYS A 90 25.14 17.71 2.97
N ILE A 91 26.09 17.18 2.20
CA ILE A 91 27.52 17.44 2.34
C ILE A 91 28.05 18.04 1.06
N PHE A 92 28.63 19.23 1.15
CA PHE A 92 29.31 19.93 0.06
C PHE A 92 30.82 19.76 0.26
N ASN A 93 31.46 18.97 -0.61
CA ASN A 93 32.91 18.77 -0.60
C ASN A 93 33.57 19.88 -1.41
N THR A 94 34.35 20.73 -0.75
CA THR A 94 34.94 21.93 -1.34
C THR A 94 36.47 21.90 -1.29
N TYR A 95 37.10 22.63 -2.20
CA TYR A 95 38.55 22.86 -2.17
C TYR A 95 38.84 24.35 -1.95
N PRO A 96 39.86 24.71 -1.15
CA PRO A 96 40.72 23.86 -0.31
C PRO A 96 40.15 23.60 1.10
N LEU A 97 38.96 24.13 1.41
CA LEU A 97 38.44 24.20 2.77
C LEU A 97 37.84 22.89 3.31
N GLY A 98 37.72 21.85 2.48
CA GLY A 98 37.17 20.56 2.87
C GLY A 98 35.64 20.53 2.80
N ALA A 99 35.00 19.72 3.65
CA ALA A 99 33.58 19.45 3.59
C ALA A 99 32.76 20.34 4.53
N PHE A 100 31.62 20.83 4.04
CA PHE A 100 30.60 21.51 4.85
C PHE A 100 29.29 20.74 4.78
N SER A 101 28.64 20.51 5.92
CA SER A 101 27.37 19.79 5.99
C SER A 101 26.23 20.62 6.56
N GLY A 102 25.01 20.16 6.31
CA GLY A 102 23.80 20.60 6.98
C GLY A 102 22.86 19.41 7.19
N ASP A 103 22.05 19.47 8.25
CA ASP A 103 21.17 18.38 8.66
C ASP A 103 19.71 18.79 8.51
N THR A 104 18.89 17.88 7.99
CA THR A 104 17.44 18.03 7.88
C THR A 104 16.76 16.71 8.19
N CYS A 105 15.61 16.72 8.84
CA CYS A 105 14.88 15.50 9.15
C CYS A 105 13.57 15.42 8.38
N LEU A 106 13.17 14.20 8.02
CA LEU A 106 11.91 13.87 7.38
C LEU A 106 11.09 12.97 8.31
N SER A 107 9.82 13.29 8.50
CA SER A 107 8.86 12.41 9.15
C SER A 107 7.70 12.12 8.22
N VAL A 108 7.57 10.86 7.83
CA VAL A 108 6.46 10.38 7.01
C VAL A 108 5.37 9.87 7.93
N PHE A 109 4.15 10.40 7.79
CA PHE A 109 2.97 9.98 8.55
C PHE A 109 1.94 9.35 7.62
N GLY A 110 1.17 8.40 8.13
CA GLY A 110 0.20 7.67 7.31
C GLY A 110 -0.23 6.36 7.96
N VAL A 111 -1.08 5.64 7.24
CA VAL A 111 -1.57 4.31 7.62
C VAL A 111 -1.43 3.39 6.43
N ASN A 112 -0.87 2.21 6.66
CA ASN A 112 -0.90 1.10 5.74
C ASN A 112 -1.74 -0.02 6.37
N ALA A 113 -2.66 -0.62 5.63
CA ALA A 113 -3.53 -1.66 6.16
C ALA A 113 -3.79 -2.76 5.13
N SER A 114 -3.95 -3.98 5.63
CA SER A 114 -4.25 -5.16 4.82
C SER A 114 -5.22 -6.08 5.58
N VAL A 115 -6.09 -6.77 4.84
CA VAL A 115 -6.98 -7.77 5.40
C VAL A 115 -6.81 -9.08 4.65
N HIS A 116 -6.71 -10.16 5.40
CA HIS A 116 -6.64 -11.53 4.89
C HIS A 116 -7.64 -12.40 5.64
N TYR A 117 -8.15 -13.42 4.98
CA TYR A 117 -9.07 -14.37 5.61
C TYR A 117 -8.68 -15.80 5.28
N ASN A 118 -9.01 -16.70 6.19
CA ASN A 118 -8.87 -18.14 6.01
C ASN A 118 -10.15 -18.83 6.47
N ILE A 119 -10.54 -19.90 5.77
CA ILE A 119 -11.71 -20.72 6.13
C ILE A 119 -11.21 -22.13 6.39
N SER A 120 -11.39 -22.61 7.62
CA SER A 120 -11.00 -23.96 8.03
C SER A 120 -12.08 -24.56 8.93
N GLU A 121 -12.46 -25.82 8.68
CA GLU A 121 -13.37 -26.60 9.54
C GLU A 121 -14.71 -25.92 9.87
N GLY A 122 -15.20 -25.04 8.98
CA GLY A 122 -16.46 -24.31 9.19
C GLY A 122 -16.31 -23.02 9.99
N HIS A 123 -15.08 -22.59 10.28
CA HIS A 123 -14.76 -21.32 10.94
C HIS A 123 -14.06 -20.37 9.97
N LEU A 124 -14.46 -19.10 10.01
CA LEU A 124 -13.80 -18.03 9.27
C LEU A 124 -12.88 -17.28 10.24
N ILE A 125 -11.60 -17.25 9.93
CA ILE A 125 -10.59 -16.45 10.64
C ILE A 125 -10.22 -15.29 9.74
N VAL A 126 -10.43 -14.06 10.22
CA VAL A 126 -10.06 -12.85 9.50
C VAL A 126 -9.00 -12.09 10.27
N ILE A 127 -7.91 -11.77 9.59
CA ILE A 127 -6.76 -11.08 10.14
C ILE A 127 -6.65 -9.74 9.43
N CYS A 128 -6.75 -8.66 10.20
CA CYS A 128 -6.50 -7.30 9.73
C CYS A 128 -5.21 -6.77 10.34
N ASN A 129 -4.27 -6.38 9.49
CA ASN A 129 -3.01 -5.76 9.90
C ASN A 129 -3.05 -4.27 9.56
N ALA A 130 -2.59 -3.44 10.49
CA ALA A 130 -2.45 -2.01 10.31
C ALA A 130 -1.11 -1.53 10.86
N ASP A 131 -0.38 -0.77 10.05
CA ASP A 131 0.84 -0.06 10.46
C ASP A 131 0.58 1.43 10.31
N GLY A 132 0.93 2.23 11.32
CA GLY A 132 0.70 3.67 11.22
C GLY A 132 1.54 4.53 12.13
N ILE A 133 1.71 5.78 11.69
CA ILE A 133 2.18 6.92 12.47
C ILE A 133 1.23 8.08 12.20
N PRO A 134 0.52 8.64 13.20
CA PRO A 134 0.43 8.21 14.61
C PRO A 134 -0.18 6.82 14.81
N GLU A 135 -0.35 6.37 16.05
CA GLU A 135 -0.93 5.06 16.38
C GLU A 135 -2.33 4.87 15.73
N PRO A 136 -2.54 3.85 14.87
CA PRO A 136 -3.83 3.57 14.27
C PRO A 136 -4.75 2.81 15.25
N THR A 137 -6.01 2.62 14.86
CA THR A 137 -7.02 1.83 15.59
C THR A 137 -7.73 0.92 14.60
N ILE A 138 -8.03 -0.32 15.02
CA ILE A 138 -8.77 -1.29 14.20
C ILE A 138 -10.15 -1.51 14.82
N THR A 139 -11.19 -1.35 14.01
CA THR A 139 -12.57 -1.66 14.36
C THR A 139 -13.20 -2.59 13.33
N TRP A 140 -14.11 -3.44 13.79
CA TRP A 140 -14.92 -4.32 12.94
C TRP A 140 -16.37 -3.84 12.99
N ASN A 141 -17.15 -4.16 11.96
CA ASN A 141 -18.59 -3.95 12.04
C ASN A 141 -19.22 -4.91 13.08
N ASN A 142 -20.07 -4.39 13.97
CA ASN A 142 -20.64 -5.06 15.16
C ASN A 142 -21.66 -6.18 14.83
N LEU A 143 -21.39 -7.02 13.83
CA LEU A 143 -22.40 -7.91 13.23
C LEU A 143 -22.23 -9.38 13.61
N PHE A 144 -21.17 -9.74 14.30
CA PHE A 144 -20.87 -11.12 14.65
C PHE A 144 -20.63 -11.15 16.16
N ASP A 145 -21.33 -12.00 16.92
CA ASP A 145 -21.18 -12.21 18.38
C ASP A 145 -19.79 -12.81 18.74
N SER A 146 -18.75 -12.29 18.11
CA SER A 146 -17.35 -12.67 18.19
C SER A 146 -16.57 -11.46 18.68
N THR A 147 -15.75 -11.68 19.70
CA THR A 147 -14.84 -10.65 20.21
C THR A 147 -13.50 -10.74 19.48
N PRO A 148 -13.04 -9.68 18.79
CA PRO A 148 -11.75 -9.69 18.13
C PRO A 148 -10.60 -9.71 19.16
N THR A 149 -9.56 -10.47 18.87
CA THR A 149 -8.30 -10.42 19.61
C THR A 149 -7.34 -9.44 18.93
N GLN A 150 -6.66 -8.58 19.68
CA GLN A 150 -5.74 -7.59 19.14
C GLN A 150 -4.35 -7.70 19.76
N LYS A 151 -3.31 -7.54 18.94
CA LYS A 151 -1.91 -7.45 19.35
C LYS A 151 -1.31 -6.17 18.80
N THR A 152 -0.64 -5.41 19.67
CA THR A 152 0.01 -4.14 19.31
C THR A 152 1.50 -4.23 19.56
N VAL A 153 2.29 -3.81 18.57
CA VAL A 153 3.75 -3.75 18.63
C VAL A 153 4.19 -2.31 18.33
N LYS A 154 5.01 -1.75 19.22
CA LYS A 154 5.61 -0.41 19.03
C LYS A 154 7.06 -0.57 18.62
N HIS A 155 7.39 -0.11 17.41
CA HIS A 155 8.73 -0.19 16.86
C HIS A 155 9.59 0.99 17.33
N LYS A 156 10.92 0.83 17.34
CA LYS A 156 11.86 1.89 17.75
C LYS A 156 11.80 3.12 16.84
N ASN A 157 11.45 2.93 15.57
CA ASN A 157 11.27 4.01 14.59
C ASN A 157 9.96 4.81 14.79
N GLY A 158 9.14 4.45 15.79
CA GLY A 158 7.88 5.13 16.12
C GLY A 158 6.66 4.59 15.39
N ILE A 159 6.81 3.63 14.45
CA ILE A 159 5.69 2.95 13.81
C ILE A 159 4.97 2.08 14.85
N VAL A 160 3.63 2.11 14.83
CA VAL A 160 2.81 1.18 15.61
C VAL A 160 2.12 0.21 14.67
N SER A 161 2.37 -1.08 14.89
CA SER A 161 1.74 -2.19 14.17
C SER A 161 0.66 -2.83 15.04
N ILE A 162 -0.55 -2.98 14.49
CA ILE A 162 -1.68 -3.63 15.14
C ILE A 162 -2.13 -4.79 14.25
N THR A 163 -2.25 -5.97 14.84
CA THR A 163 -2.88 -7.13 14.23
C THR A 163 -4.15 -7.45 15.00
N SER A 164 -5.29 -7.42 14.31
CA SER A 164 -6.59 -7.83 14.84
C SER A 164 -7.06 -9.10 14.16
N GLU A 165 -7.38 -10.10 14.97
CA GLU A 165 -7.90 -11.39 14.54
C GLU A 165 -9.35 -11.54 15.00
N LEU A 166 -10.24 -11.88 14.08
CA LEU A 166 -11.64 -12.12 14.32
C LEU A 166 -12.00 -13.54 13.86
N GLU A 167 -12.50 -14.35 14.77
CA GLU A 167 -12.91 -15.73 14.52
C GLU A 167 -14.44 -15.81 14.54
N ILE A 168 -15.03 -16.33 13.46
CA ILE A 168 -16.47 -16.45 13.29
C ILE A 168 -16.82 -17.92 13.05
N TYR A 169 -17.58 -18.50 13.99
CA TYR A 169 -17.94 -19.91 13.99
C TYR A 169 -19.14 -20.25 13.08
N ASN A 170 -20.00 -19.26 12.77
CA ASN A 170 -21.20 -19.46 11.95
C ASN A 170 -21.12 -18.66 10.64
N ILE A 171 -20.58 -19.27 9.59
CA ILE A 171 -20.34 -18.62 8.29
C ILE A 171 -21.64 -18.32 7.53
N GLN A 172 -22.75 -19.01 7.85
CA GLN A 172 -24.01 -18.90 7.11
C GLN A 172 -24.65 -17.50 7.24
N SER A 173 -24.40 -16.78 8.34
CA SER A 173 -24.87 -15.40 8.53
C SER A 173 -24.04 -14.36 7.76
N ILE A 174 -22.83 -14.71 7.32
CA ILE A 174 -21.89 -13.76 6.71
C ILE A 174 -22.30 -13.39 5.28
N SER A 175 -22.99 -14.29 4.57
CA SER A 175 -23.50 -14.01 3.21
C SER A 175 -24.53 -12.87 3.15
N ALA A 176 -25.13 -12.49 4.30
CA ALA A 176 -26.12 -11.43 4.40
C ALA A 176 -25.53 -10.07 4.83
N GLN A 177 -24.27 -10.01 5.29
CA GLN A 177 -23.61 -8.80 5.81
C GLN A 177 -22.11 -8.78 5.48
N ASP A 178 -21.69 -7.79 4.68
CA ASP A 178 -20.30 -7.60 4.28
C ASP A 178 -19.39 -7.32 5.50
N LEU A 179 -18.58 -8.29 5.92
CA LEU A 179 -17.58 -8.10 6.98
C LEU A 179 -16.51 -7.09 6.54
N THR A 180 -16.27 -6.05 7.34
CA THR A 180 -15.34 -4.97 7.00
C THR A 180 -14.41 -4.64 8.16
N CYS A 181 -13.10 -4.66 7.90
CA CYS A 181 -12.11 -4.10 8.80
C CYS A 181 -11.98 -2.59 8.53
N SER A 182 -12.18 -1.77 9.56
CA SER A 182 -11.97 -0.32 9.50
C SER A 182 -10.71 0.03 10.28
N VAL A 183 -9.73 0.62 9.60
CA VAL A 183 -8.50 1.13 10.21
C VAL A 183 -8.56 2.64 10.23
N ASN A 184 -8.41 3.24 11.41
CA ASN A 184 -8.53 4.67 11.59
C ASN A 184 -7.35 5.26 12.36
N ASN A 185 -6.88 6.40 11.92
CA ASN A 185 -5.89 7.24 12.59
C ASN A 185 -6.37 8.69 12.55
N THR A 186 -5.77 9.55 13.36
CA THR A 186 -5.95 11.01 13.36
C THR A 186 -5.90 11.66 11.97
N SER A 187 -5.23 11.03 11.00
CA SER A 187 -5.03 11.59 9.65
C SER A 187 -5.85 10.89 8.54
N GLU A 188 -6.25 9.63 8.72
CA GLU A 188 -6.77 8.81 7.62
C GLU A 188 -7.65 7.65 8.13
N LYS A 189 -8.67 7.28 7.33
CA LYS A 189 -9.54 6.12 7.53
C LYS A 189 -9.49 5.22 6.31
N ILE A 190 -9.19 3.94 6.52
CA ILE A 190 -9.14 2.90 5.49
C ILE A 190 -10.20 1.84 5.81
N GLU A 191 -11.04 1.51 4.83
CA GLU A 191 -12.06 0.45 4.96
C GLU A 191 -11.70 -0.71 4.04
N LEU A 192 -11.59 -1.91 4.63
CA LEU A 192 -11.14 -3.13 3.98
C LEU A 192 -12.25 -4.18 4.05
N PRO A 193 -13.13 -4.26 3.03
CA PRO A 193 -14.18 -5.27 2.97
C PRO A 193 -13.59 -6.66 2.69
N VAL A 194 -14.07 -7.67 3.40
CA VAL A 194 -13.65 -9.06 3.26
C VAL A 194 -14.46 -9.72 2.15
N LYS A 195 -13.86 -9.82 0.95
CA LYS A 195 -14.47 -10.49 -0.20
C LYS A 195 -14.31 -12.00 -0.10
N ILE A 196 -15.22 -12.65 0.62
CA ILE A 196 -15.29 -14.11 0.65
C ILE A 196 -15.77 -14.57 -0.73
N LYS A 197 -14.98 -15.40 -1.42
CA LYS A 197 -15.39 -16.00 -2.70
C LYS A 197 -16.65 -16.86 -2.47
N GLY A 198 -17.82 -16.27 -2.73
CA GLY A 198 -19.06 -17.00 -2.88
C GLY A 198 -19.05 -17.82 -4.16
N GLU A 199 -19.71 -18.97 -4.15
CA GLU A 199 -19.86 -19.87 -5.28
C GLU A 199 -20.86 -19.27 -6.31
N GLU A 200 -20.54 -18.09 -6.88
CA GLU A 200 -21.39 -17.38 -7.85
C GLU A 200 -21.55 -18.15 -9.18
N GLY A 201 -20.73 -19.18 -9.43
CA GLY A 201 -20.79 -20.01 -10.63
C GLY A 201 -21.93 -21.03 -10.67
N SER A 202 -22.51 -21.39 -9.52
CA SER A 202 -23.50 -22.49 -9.45
C SER A 202 -24.89 -22.08 -9.99
N SER A 203 -25.32 -20.85 -9.70
CA SER A 203 -26.64 -20.35 -10.11
C SER A 203 -26.77 -20.15 -11.63
N LEU A 204 -25.72 -19.65 -12.28
CA LEU A 204 -25.72 -19.44 -13.73
C LEU A 204 -25.71 -20.77 -14.50
N LEU A 205 -24.98 -21.78 -14.01
CA LEU A 205 -24.97 -23.11 -14.63
C LEU A 205 -26.35 -23.78 -14.54
N LEU A 206 -27.04 -23.66 -13.40
CA LEU A 206 -28.41 -24.16 -13.25
C LEU A 206 -29.40 -23.50 -14.21
N LEU A 207 -29.31 -22.18 -14.40
CA LEU A 207 -30.14 -21.46 -15.36
C LEU A 207 -29.90 -21.91 -16.80
N VAL A 208 -28.64 -22.12 -17.19
CA VAL A 208 -28.28 -22.64 -18.52
C VAL A 208 -28.85 -24.04 -18.74
N ILE A 209 -28.75 -24.93 -17.75
CA ILE A 209 -29.30 -26.29 -17.83
C ILE A 209 -30.83 -26.25 -18.01
N ILE A 210 -31.54 -25.41 -17.27
CA ILE A 210 -33.01 -25.27 -17.38
C ILE A 210 -33.41 -24.79 -18.78
N VAL A 211 -32.69 -23.80 -19.33
CA VAL A 211 -32.97 -23.28 -20.68
C VAL A 211 -32.75 -24.36 -21.75
N VAL A 212 -31.67 -25.14 -21.65
CA VAL A 212 -31.39 -26.24 -22.59
C VAL A 212 -32.50 -27.30 -22.55
N ILE A 213 -32.96 -27.69 -21.36
CA ILE A 213 -34.05 -28.67 -21.20
C ILE A 213 -35.35 -28.17 -21.85
N LEU A 214 -35.70 -26.90 -21.63
CA LEU A 214 -36.89 -26.29 -22.24
C LEU A 214 -36.83 -26.31 -23.77
N VAL A 215 -35.67 -25.99 -24.36
CA VAL A 215 -35.48 -26.03 -25.82
C VAL A 215 -35.66 -27.44 -26.36
N VAL A 216 -35.09 -28.45 -25.70
CA VAL A 216 -35.24 -29.87 -26.11
C VAL A 216 -36.70 -30.30 -26.08
N ILE A 217 -37.45 -29.93 -25.03
CA ILE A 217 -38.88 -30.25 -24.92
C ILE A 217 -39.67 -29.61 -26.06
N ILE A 218 -39.40 -28.34 -26.39
CA ILE A 218 -40.07 -27.64 -27.49
C ILE A 218 -39.80 -28.34 -28.83
N VAL A 219 -38.55 -28.74 -29.09
CA VAL A 219 -38.18 -29.47 -30.32
C VAL A 219 -38.92 -30.81 -30.40
N LEU A 220 -38.99 -31.56 -29.31
CA LEU A 220 -39.73 -32.84 -29.27
C LEU A 220 -41.23 -32.66 -29.52
N ILE A 221 -41.85 -31.60 -28.97
CA ILE A 221 -43.26 -31.27 -29.23
C ILE A 221 -43.47 -30.93 -30.71
N LEU A 222 -42.60 -30.12 -31.32
CA LEU A 222 -42.68 -29.77 -32.74
C LEU A 222 -42.55 -31.00 -33.64
N ILE A 223 -41.63 -31.92 -33.31
CA ILE A 223 -41.50 -33.20 -33.98
C ILE A 223 -42.80 -33.99 -33.85
N MET A 224 -43.35 -34.17 -32.65
CA MET A 224 -44.61 -34.89 -32.47
C MET A 224 -45.78 -34.28 -33.25
N VAL A 225 -45.90 -32.95 -33.29
CA VAL A 225 -46.93 -32.25 -34.07
C VAL A 225 -46.74 -32.47 -35.57
N PHE A 226 -45.49 -32.40 -36.04
CA PHE A 226 -45.15 -32.62 -37.45
C PHE A 226 -45.47 -34.06 -37.89
N TRP A 227 -45.09 -35.05 -37.07
CA TRP A 227 -45.41 -36.46 -37.30
C TRP A 227 -46.91 -36.72 -37.30
N LYS A 228 -47.66 -36.11 -36.35
CA LYS A 228 -49.13 -36.18 -36.31
C LYS A 228 -49.77 -35.54 -37.55
N LYS A 229 -49.18 -34.46 -38.07
CA LYS A 229 -49.65 -33.79 -39.30
C LYS A 229 -49.36 -34.62 -40.56
N ILE A 230 -48.21 -35.30 -40.62
CA ILE A 230 -47.88 -36.25 -41.70
C ILE A 230 -48.81 -37.46 -41.70
N ILE A 231 -49.06 -38.05 -40.53
CA ILE A 231 -49.97 -39.21 -40.40
C ILE A 231 -51.39 -38.82 -40.82
N ARG A 232 -51.87 -37.62 -40.47
CA ARG A 232 -53.17 -37.10 -40.93
C ARG A 232 -53.23 -36.79 -42.43
N ARG A 233 -52.10 -36.57 -43.10
CA ARG A 233 -52.04 -36.35 -44.56
C ARG A 233 -51.90 -37.65 -45.37
N ARG A 234 -51.52 -38.75 -44.72
CA ARG A 234 -51.39 -40.10 -45.34
C ARG A 234 -52.64 -40.98 -45.16
N ARG A 235 -53.69 -40.47 -44.52
CA ARG A 235 -54.98 -41.14 -44.31
C ARG A 235 -56.07 -40.34 -45.00
#